data_AF-A0A1B6LQ31-F1
#
_entry.id   AF-A0A1B6LQ31-F1
#
_cell.length_a   1.000
_cell.length_b   1.000
_cell.length_c   1.000
_cell.angle_alpha   90.00
_cell.angle_beta   90.00
_cell.angle_gamma   90.00
#
_symmetry.space_group_name_H-M   'P 1'
#
loop_
_entity.id
_entity.type
_entity.pdbx_description
1 polymer ?
#
loop_
_entity_poly.entity_id
_entity_poly.type
_entity_poly.pdbx_seq_one_letter_code
_entity_poly.pdbx_strand_id
1 'polypeptide(L)'
;GGYSGLGGYGGYGGQGGYAGGDDHGHHVDYYAYPKYGFEYDVHDPHTGDYKSQHETRDGDVVKGFYKVAEPDGTLREVHYTSDKHNGFNAVVKRTGHAHHPSHYGHHY
;
A
#
# COMPACT_ATOMS: atom_id res chain seq x y z
N GLY A 1 5.40 23.53 4.32
CA GLY A 1 6.24 22.89 5.35
C GLY A 1 7.38 22.19 4.64
N GLY A 2 8.62 22.51 4.98
CA GLY A 2 9.81 22.00 4.31
C GLY A 2 10.24 20.63 4.81
N TYR A 3 10.80 19.82 3.91
CA TYR A 3 11.59 18.65 4.25
C TYR A 3 13.05 18.96 3.91
N SER A 4 13.92 18.92 4.92
CA SER A 4 15.37 18.97 4.78
C SER A 4 15.92 17.63 5.25
N GLY A 5 16.67 16.96 4.37
CA GLY A 5 17.37 15.71 4.65
C GLY A 5 18.45 15.48 3.60
N LEU A 6 19.62 16.10 3.81
CA LEU A 6 20.87 15.85 3.10
C LEU A 6 21.70 14.80 3.85
N GLY A 7 22.42 13.96 3.10
CA GLY A 7 23.55 13.15 3.59
C GLY A 7 23.48 11.71 3.08
N GLY A 8 24.52 11.10 2.49
CA GLY A 8 25.87 11.54 2.23
C GLY A 8 26.54 10.51 1.30
N TYR A 9 27.32 11.02 0.35
CA TYR A 9 28.13 10.28 -0.61
C TYR A 9 29.45 9.89 0.07
N GLY A 10 29.69 8.60 0.25
CA GLY A 10 30.95 8.05 0.78
C GLY A 10 31.73 7.37 -0.33
N GLY A 11 32.85 7.97 -0.74
CA GLY A 11 33.81 7.43 -1.70
C GLY A 11 35.04 6.81 -1.03
N TYR A 12 35.55 5.77 -1.67
CA TYR A 12 36.89 5.16 -1.57
C TYR A 12 37.07 4.41 -2.91
N GLY A 13 38.09 4.53 -3.74
CA GLY A 13 39.46 5.01 -3.58
C GLY A 13 40.41 3.86 -3.97
N GLY A 14 41.06 3.92 -5.14
CA GLY A 14 42.28 3.15 -5.44
C GLY A 14 42.27 2.20 -6.65
N GLN A 15 43.19 2.46 -7.59
CA GLN A 15 43.51 1.72 -8.82
C GLN A 15 44.09 0.30 -8.60
N GLY A 16 43.92 -0.57 -9.61
CA GLY A 16 44.77 -1.75 -9.78
C GLY A 16 44.28 -2.66 -10.92
N GLY A 17 44.98 -2.64 -12.06
CA GLY A 17 44.73 -3.57 -13.16
C GLY A 17 45.45 -4.89 -12.97
N TYR A 18 44.78 -6.00 -13.31
CA TYR A 18 45.38 -7.26 -13.76
C TYR A 18 44.32 -8.11 -14.45
N ALA A 19 44.76 -8.82 -15.47
CA ALA A 19 43.97 -9.63 -16.38
C ALA A 19 43.56 -10.98 -15.75
N GLY A 20 42.44 -11.52 -16.23
CA GLY A 20 42.17 -12.95 -16.30
C GLY A 20 41.49 -13.57 -15.08
N GLY A 21 40.37 -14.25 -15.32
CA GLY A 21 39.80 -15.21 -14.39
C GLY A 21 38.28 -15.23 -14.44
N ASP A 22 37.71 -16.24 -15.11
CA ASP A 22 36.33 -16.66 -14.97
C ASP A 22 36.00 -16.91 -13.49
N ASP A 23 35.33 -15.97 -12.84
CA ASP A 23 34.82 -16.15 -11.48
C ASP A 23 33.30 -16.30 -11.53
N HIS A 24 32.86 -17.50 -11.17
CA HIS A 24 31.45 -17.86 -11.02
C HIS A 24 30.90 -17.05 -9.85
N GLY A 25 30.40 -15.86 -10.16
CA GLY A 25 29.75 -14.98 -9.20
C GLY A 25 28.68 -15.74 -8.43
N HIS A 26 29.02 -16.11 -7.20
CA HIS A 26 28.09 -16.62 -6.22
C HIS A 26 27.04 -15.54 -6.00
N HIS A 27 25.91 -15.67 -6.71
CA HIS A 27 24.72 -14.88 -6.45
C HIS A 27 24.27 -15.24 -5.04
N VAL A 28 24.61 -14.39 -4.07
CA VAL A 28 24.15 -14.54 -2.70
C VAL A 28 22.67 -14.17 -2.71
N ASP A 29 21.81 -15.16 -2.94
CA ASP A 29 20.37 -15.03 -2.83
C ASP A 29 20.00 -14.74 -1.36
N TYR A 30 19.91 -13.47 -1.01
CA TYR A 30 19.41 -13.03 0.29
C TYR A 30 17.89 -13.19 0.31
N TYR A 31 17.39 -14.43 0.39
CA TYR A 31 15.96 -14.70 0.60
C TYR A 31 15.57 -14.29 2.02
N ALA A 32 15.22 -13.01 2.20
CA ALA A 32 14.64 -12.53 3.44
C ALA A 32 13.17 -12.93 3.53
N TYR A 33 12.73 -13.37 4.71
CA TYR A 33 11.32 -13.64 4.99
C TYR A 33 10.50 -12.35 4.86
N PRO A 34 9.51 -12.27 3.95
CA PRO A 34 8.78 -11.03 3.70
C PRO A 34 7.85 -10.73 4.87
N LYS A 35 8.12 -9.65 5.60
CA LYS A 35 7.32 -9.20 6.73
C LYS A 35 7.28 -7.68 6.78
N TYR A 36 6.08 -7.12 6.84
CA TYR A 36 5.88 -5.68 7.02
C TYR A 36 4.54 -5.40 7.71
N GLY A 37 4.43 -4.17 8.22
CA GLY A 37 3.16 -3.57 8.62
C GLY A 37 3.20 -2.09 8.27
N PHE A 38 2.08 -1.55 7.78
CA PHE A 38 1.94 -0.12 7.57
C PHE A 38 0.51 0.32 7.87
N GLU A 39 0.37 1.60 8.18
CA GLU A 39 -0.91 2.27 8.34
C GLU A 39 -0.82 3.73 7.91
N TYR A 40 -1.96 4.29 7.50
CA TYR A 40 -2.12 5.73 7.33
C TYR A 40 -3.57 6.14 7.61
N ASP A 41 -3.74 7.42 7.92
CA ASP A 41 -5.03 8.06 8.10
C ASP A 41 -5.00 9.45 7.47
N VAL A 42 -6.10 9.83 6.83
CA VAL A 42 -6.36 11.18 6.32
C VAL A 42 -7.66 11.65 6.95
N HIS A 43 -7.58 12.78 7.62
CA HIS A 43 -8.71 13.47 8.21
C HIS A 43 -8.65 14.95 7.79
N ASP A 44 -9.29 15.25 6.66
CA ASP A 44 -9.36 16.59 6.10
C ASP A 44 -10.81 17.09 6.05
N PRO A 45 -11.24 17.87 7.06
CA PRO A 45 -12.58 18.46 7.09
C PRO A 45 -12.84 19.48 6.00
N HIS A 46 -11.81 20.05 5.38
CA HIS A 46 -11.98 21.05 4.34
C HIS A 46 -12.37 20.40 3.01
N THR A 47 -11.72 19.30 2.65
CA THR A 47 -12.04 18.54 1.43
C THR A 47 -13.11 17.47 1.65
N GLY A 48 -13.37 17.11 2.91
CA GLY A 48 -14.23 15.99 3.27
C GLY A 48 -13.54 14.64 3.11
N ASP A 49 -12.21 14.62 2.94
CA ASP A 49 -11.47 13.39 2.80
C ASP A 49 -11.24 12.73 4.17
N TYR A 50 -11.95 11.63 4.39
CA TYR A 50 -11.78 10.76 5.54
C TYR A 50 -11.47 9.35 5.05
N LYS A 51 -10.23 8.92 5.25
CA LYS A 51 -9.79 7.57 4.91
C LYS A 51 -8.75 7.04 5.87
N SER A 52 -8.78 5.73 6.09
CA SER A 52 -7.74 5.03 6.83
C SER A 52 -7.44 3.68 6.20
N GLN A 53 -6.20 3.21 6.37
CA GLN A 53 -5.77 1.89 5.93
C GLN A 53 -4.78 1.31 6.94
N HIS A 54 -4.86 0.01 7.15
CA HIS A 54 -3.87 -0.76 7.87
C HIS A 54 -3.65 -2.09 7.14
N GLU A 55 -2.40 -2.47 6.92
CA GLU A 55 -2.04 -3.75 6.30
C GLU A 55 -0.82 -4.36 6.98
N THR A 56 -0.85 -5.68 7.11
CA THR A 56 0.28 -6.50 7.56
C THR A 56 0.53 -7.62 6.58
N ARG A 57 1.81 -7.94 6.39
CA ARG A 57 2.25 -9.13 5.70
C ARG A 57 3.12 -9.96 6.62
N ASP A 58 2.83 -11.26 6.65
CA ASP A 58 3.65 -12.26 7.31
C ASP A 58 3.82 -13.44 6.33
N GLY A 59 4.97 -13.50 5.66
CA GLY A 59 5.26 -14.50 4.64
C GLY A 59 4.34 -14.36 3.42
N ASP A 60 3.56 -15.41 3.18
CA ASP A 60 2.58 -15.47 2.08
C ASP A 60 1.20 -14.93 2.46
N VAL A 61 1.02 -14.49 3.72
CA VAL A 61 -0.27 -14.01 4.22
C VAL A 61 -0.26 -12.50 4.32
N VAL A 62 -1.20 -11.86 3.63
CA VAL A 62 -1.49 -10.41 3.76
C VAL A 62 -2.86 -10.26 4.39
N LYS A 63 -2.98 -9.36 5.36
CA LYS A 63 -4.26 -9.00 5.98
C LYS A 63 -4.31 -7.51 6.20
N GLY A 64 -5.47 -6.92 5.96
CA GLY A 64 -5.64 -5.50 6.20
C GLY A 64 -7.09 -5.08 6.15
N PHE A 65 -7.29 -3.79 6.36
CA PHE A 65 -8.55 -3.13 6.06
C PHE A 65 -8.30 -1.73 5.53
N TYR A 66 -9.28 -1.21 4.80
CA TYR A 66 -9.38 0.22 4.55
C TYR A 66 -10.78 0.71 4.87
N LYS A 67 -10.87 2.01 5.15
CA LYS A 67 -12.11 2.73 5.40
C LYS A 67 -12.09 4.03 4.59
N VAL A 68 -13.20 4.35 3.93
CA VAL A 68 -13.32 5.55 3.11
C VAL A 68 -14.74 6.13 3.20
N ALA A 69 -14.82 7.43 3.45
CA ALA A 69 -16.07 8.18 3.28
C ALA A 69 -16.36 8.33 1.79
N GLU A 70 -17.52 7.82 1.34
CA GLU A 70 -17.94 7.84 -0.04
C GLU A 70 -18.69 9.15 -0.38
N PRO A 71 -18.66 9.61 -1.64
CA PRO A 71 -19.37 10.83 -2.05
C PRO A 71 -20.89 10.78 -1.87
N ASP A 72 -21.49 9.58 -1.80
CA ASP A 72 -22.93 9.39 -1.56
C ASP A 72 -23.31 9.54 -0.08
N GLY A 73 -22.36 9.90 0.79
CA GLY A 73 -22.55 10.06 2.23
C GLY A 73 -22.42 8.75 3.01
N THR A 74 -22.15 7.62 2.34
CA THR A 74 -21.90 6.35 3.02
C THR A 74 -20.45 6.22 3.45
N LEU A 75 -20.21 5.28 4.34
CA LEU A 75 -18.89 4.88 4.79
C LEU A 75 -18.66 3.43 4.38
N ARG A 76 -17.64 3.21 3.56
CA ARG A 76 -17.22 1.89 3.11
C ARG A 76 -16.03 1.43 3.94
N GLU A 77 -16.15 0.25 4.52
CA GLU A 77 -15.09 -0.44 5.25
C GLU A 77 -14.88 -1.81 4.62
N VAL A 78 -13.65 -2.12 4.23
CA VAL A 78 -13.31 -3.38 3.57
C VAL A 78 -12.21 -4.07 4.33
N HIS A 79 -12.51 -5.25 4.86
CA HIS A 79 -11.53 -6.15 5.46
C HIS A 79 -11.10 -7.16 4.42
N TYR A 80 -9.80 -7.37 4.27
CA TYR A 80 -9.26 -8.25 3.26
C TYR A 80 -8.14 -9.16 3.78
N THR A 81 -8.04 -10.33 3.16
CA THR A 81 -6.98 -11.31 3.38
C THR A 81 -6.52 -11.87 2.04
N SER A 82 -5.23 -12.18 1.92
CA SER A 82 -4.68 -12.88 0.75
C SER A 82 -3.68 -13.94 1.23
N ASP A 83 -3.80 -15.15 0.71
CA ASP A 83 -2.83 -16.23 0.93
C ASP A 83 -2.73 -17.17 -0.28
N LYS A 84 -1.72 -18.06 -0.28
CA LYS A 84 -1.43 -18.98 -1.38
C LYS A 84 -2.54 -20.01 -1.65
N HIS A 85 -3.34 -20.36 -0.66
CA HIS A 85 -4.35 -21.41 -0.73
C HIS A 85 -5.73 -20.87 -1.11
N ASN A 86 -6.14 -19.76 -0.49
CA ASN A 86 -7.48 -19.19 -0.62
C ASN A 86 -7.52 -18.00 -1.59
N GLY A 87 -6.36 -17.49 -2.02
CA GLY A 87 -6.27 -16.27 -2.81
C GLY A 87 -6.78 -15.04 -2.04
N PHE A 88 -7.15 -14.01 -2.77
CA PHE A 88 -7.71 -12.78 -2.20
C PHE A 88 -9.18 -12.94 -1.82
N ASN A 89 -9.52 -12.55 -0.59
CA ASN A 89 -10.87 -12.51 -0.07
C ASN A 89 -11.11 -11.17 0.61
N ALA A 90 -12.29 -10.57 0.40
CA ALA A 90 -12.67 -9.29 1.01
C ALA A 90 -14.12 -9.29 1.48
N VAL A 91 -14.35 -8.68 2.63
CA VAL A 91 -15.67 -8.42 3.21
C VAL A 91 -15.90 -6.92 3.21
N VAL A 92 -16.92 -6.48 2.48
CA VAL A 92 -17.30 -5.07 2.35
C VAL A 92 -18.48 -4.78 3.28
N LYS A 93 -18.31 -3.81 4.16
CA LYS A 93 -19.38 -3.23 4.98
C LYS A 93 -19.62 -1.81 4.51
N ARG A 94 -20.88 -1.50 4.24
CA ARG A 94 -21.32 -0.13 3.94
C ARG A 94 -22.30 0.35 5.00
N THR A 95 -22.07 1.54 5.52
CA THR A 95 -22.91 2.16 6.56
C THR A 95 -23.32 3.56 6.15
N GLY A 96 -24.44 4.07 6.67
CA GLY A 96 -25.01 5.36 6.30
C GLY A 96 -26.11 5.26 5.23
N HIS A 97 -26.61 6.42 4.80
CA HIS A 97 -27.66 6.54 3.79
C HIS A 97 -27.05 7.06 2.50
N ALA A 98 -27.17 6.27 1.43
CA ALA A 98 -26.68 6.68 0.13
C ALA A 98 -27.63 7.68 -0.52
N HIS A 99 -27.12 8.87 -0.83
CA HIS A 99 -27.83 9.87 -1.61
C HIS A 99 -27.46 9.72 -3.08
N HIS A 100 -28.33 9.08 -3.85
CA HIS A 100 -28.21 8.97 -5.30
C HIS A 100 -29.10 10.03 -5.96
N PRO A 101 -28.62 10.80 -6.96
CA PRO A 101 -29.49 11.65 -7.74
C PRO A 101 -30.54 10.80 -8.45
N SER A 102 -31.82 11.14 -8.28
CA SER A 102 -32.89 10.51 -9.05
C SER A 102 -32.76 10.95 -10.51
N HIS A 103 -32.44 10.03 -11.41
CA HIS A 103 -32.62 10.26 -12.84
C HIS A 103 -34.12 10.29 -13.14
N TYR A 104 -34.75 11.45 -12.98
CA TYR A 104 -36.05 11.71 -13.60
C TYR A 104 -35.80 11.86 -15.10
N GLY A 105 -35.95 10.75 -15.82
CA GLY A 105 -36.00 10.76 -17.28
C GLY A 105 -37.17 11.64 -17.72
N HIS A 106 -36.87 12.86 -18.16
CA HIS A 106 -37.80 13.65 -18.95
C HIS A 106 -37.94 12.94 -20.31
N HIS A 107 -38.94 12.06 -20.40
CA HIS A 107 -39.47 11.58 -21.66
C HIS A 107 -40.04 12.78 -22.44
N TYR A 108 -39.59 12.95 -23.68
CA TYR A 108 -40.25 13.76 -24.71
C TYR A 108 -40.89 12.85 -25.73
#